data_AF-A0A379PLL6-F1
#
_entry.id   AF-A0A379PLL6-F1
#
_cell.length_a   1.000
_cell.length_b   1.000
_cell.length_c   1.000
_cell.angle_alpha   90.00
_cell.angle_beta   90.00
_cell.angle_gamma   90.00
#
_symmetry.space_group_name_H-M   'P 1'
#
loop_
_entity.id
_entity.type
_entity.pdbx_description
1 polymer ?
#
loop_
_entity_poly.entity_id
_entity_poly.type
_entity_poly.pdbx_seq_one_letter_code
_entity_poly.pdbx_strand_id
1 'polypeptide(L)'
;MIEAAMIWNEPNNKSHWDPELDPEWRLFAETASAAGRAIHVENPNLTRVLGGISPIDPGFVNRMRDYGVLDHVDAVAVHGFPLDWNLWQIHEWPARINEIRAVTDKPIWVSEVGISTFGAEEVQVWGLNRTAELLIGQAPRIHWYSLYDLPREWGATTRHREAEGSSYYRHFYMGLLREDGSPKPAAEHFAKHAPAMGLCQWFHYHDHRLDDAVAWMKRLGVTYLRTGLSWADSFRPNALDWFDRQMEALRDFNITVTFCFTPEHRGIAPHHTSPPQVPQEFAEFCASMVRRYAPGTAAGTGVAAPAPGLVTSAL
;
A
#
# COMPACT_ATOMS: atom_id res chain seq x y z
N MET A 1 2.73 14.62 0.42
CA MET A 1 1.57 14.49 1.32
C MET A 1 0.79 13.22 1.01
N ILE A 2 -0.10 12.76 1.90
CA ILE A 2 -0.95 11.60 1.65
C ILE A 2 -1.99 11.93 0.57
N GLU A 3 -2.07 11.08 -0.46
CA GLU A 3 -3.03 11.17 -1.58
C GLU A 3 -4.08 10.05 -1.57
N ALA A 4 -3.81 8.95 -0.86
CA ALA A 4 -4.69 7.80 -0.76
C ALA A 4 -4.52 7.04 0.55
N ALA A 5 -5.60 6.43 1.03
CA ALA A 5 -5.63 5.52 2.16
C ALA A 5 -6.03 4.12 1.70
N MET A 6 -5.11 3.16 1.83
CA MET A 6 -5.34 1.75 1.55
C MET A 6 -5.82 1.03 2.81
N ILE A 7 -6.93 0.33 2.69
CA ILE A 7 -7.58 -0.42 3.75
C ILE A 7 -7.08 -1.85 3.69
N TRP A 8 -6.17 -2.18 4.62
CA TRP A 8 -5.48 -3.46 4.77
C TRP A 8 -4.40 -3.80 3.71
N ASN A 9 -3.58 -4.80 4.03
CA ASN A 9 -2.61 -5.41 3.12
C ASN A 9 -3.01 -6.86 2.86
N GLU A 10 -3.04 -7.34 1.61
CA GLU A 10 -3.31 -8.74 1.25
C GLU A 10 -4.42 -9.44 2.06
N PRO A 11 -5.65 -8.89 2.11
CA PRO A 11 -6.74 -9.44 2.92
C PRO A 11 -7.20 -10.84 2.50
N ASN A 12 -6.76 -11.35 1.34
CA ASN A 12 -6.97 -12.73 0.89
C ASN A 12 -5.76 -13.66 1.14
N ASN A 13 -4.73 -13.21 1.85
CA ASN A 13 -3.57 -14.00 2.25
C ASN A 13 -3.59 -14.29 3.76
N LYS A 14 -3.45 -15.58 4.15
CA LYS A 14 -3.33 -16.01 5.55
C LYS A 14 -2.24 -15.28 6.36
N SER A 15 -1.23 -14.76 5.66
CA SER A 15 -0.13 -13.96 6.20
C SER A 15 -0.56 -12.60 6.74
N HIS A 16 -1.77 -12.14 6.38
CA HIS A 16 -2.25 -10.80 6.68
C HIS A 16 -3.70 -10.76 7.17
N TRP A 17 -4.53 -11.76 6.84
CA TRP A 17 -5.88 -11.95 7.38
C TRP A 17 -6.15 -13.43 7.58
N ASP A 18 -6.63 -13.85 8.75
CA ASP A 18 -6.78 -15.26 9.11
C ASP A 18 -8.06 -15.89 8.52
N PRO A 19 -7.96 -16.82 7.54
CA PRO A 19 -9.11 -17.48 6.94
C PRO A 19 -9.73 -18.58 7.83
N GLU A 20 -9.08 -19.01 8.92
CA GLU A 20 -9.72 -19.93 9.87
C GLU A 20 -10.74 -19.19 10.76
N LEU A 21 -10.49 -17.91 11.03
CA LEU A 21 -11.37 -17.02 11.78
C LEU A 21 -12.45 -16.34 10.91
N ASP A 22 -12.15 -16.10 9.62
CA ASP A 22 -13.06 -15.45 8.68
C ASP A 22 -13.00 -16.07 7.27
N PRO A 23 -13.43 -17.34 7.10
CA PRO A 23 -13.25 -18.13 5.87
C PRO A 23 -13.97 -17.58 4.63
N GLU A 24 -14.88 -16.64 4.84
CA GLU A 24 -15.71 -16.04 3.79
C GLU A 24 -15.52 -14.51 3.69
N TRP A 25 -14.54 -13.94 4.41
CA TRP A 25 -14.23 -12.50 4.45
C TRP A 25 -15.38 -11.58 4.90
N ARG A 26 -16.28 -12.07 5.76
CA ARG A 26 -17.39 -11.26 6.29
C ARG A 26 -16.93 -10.25 7.32
N LEU A 27 -16.08 -10.67 8.26
CA LEU A 27 -15.50 -9.78 9.26
C LEU A 27 -14.56 -8.77 8.60
N PHE A 28 -13.86 -9.18 7.53
CA PHE A 28 -13.06 -8.27 6.71
C PHE A 28 -13.95 -7.23 6.02
N ALA A 29 -15.06 -7.66 5.40
CA ALA A 29 -15.98 -6.75 4.72
C ALA A 29 -16.60 -5.72 5.68
N GLU A 30 -17.00 -6.13 6.88
CA GLU A 30 -17.48 -5.22 7.93
C GLU A 30 -16.40 -4.21 8.36
N THR A 31 -15.17 -4.69 8.58
CA THR A 31 -14.00 -3.89 8.96
C THR A 31 -13.61 -2.88 7.89
N ALA A 32 -13.49 -3.32 6.64
CA ALA A 32 -13.14 -2.48 5.51
C ALA A 32 -14.23 -1.44 5.22
N SER A 33 -15.50 -1.82 5.33
CA SER A 33 -16.64 -0.91 5.18
C SER A 33 -16.69 0.14 6.29
N ALA A 34 -16.40 -0.24 7.54
CA ALA A 34 -16.32 0.70 8.66
C ALA A 34 -15.18 1.72 8.46
N ALA A 35 -13.98 1.24 8.10
CA ALA A 35 -12.84 2.09 7.80
C ALA A 35 -13.09 3.04 6.61
N GLY A 36 -13.64 2.54 5.50
CA GLY A 36 -13.92 3.33 4.30
C GLY A 36 -14.96 4.44 4.52
N ARG A 37 -15.92 4.23 5.42
CA ARG A 37 -16.84 5.29 5.89
C ARG A 37 -16.13 6.30 6.80
N ALA A 38 -15.35 5.82 7.78
CA ALA A 38 -14.68 6.69 8.74
C ALA A 38 -13.63 7.60 8.06
N ILE A 39 -12.86 7.06 7.11
CA ILE A 39 -11.94 7.83 6.26
C ILE A 39 -12.68 8.93 5.47
N HIS A 40 -13.84 8.59 4.88
CA HIS A 40 -14.63 9.54 4.08
C HIS A 40 -15.22 10.68 4.92
N VAL A 41 -15.56 10.43 6.19
CA VAL A 41 -16.02 11.49 7.12
C VAL A 41 -14.91 12.50 7.40
N GLU A 42 -13.66 12.05 7.60
CA GLU A 42 -12.52 12.92 7.88
C GLU A 42 -11.97 13.62 6.64
N ASN A 43 -11.98 12.95 5.48
CA ASN A 43 -11.62 13.55 4.20
C ASN A 43 -12.38 12.88 3.03
N PRO A 44 -13.46 13.48 2.52
CA PRO A 44 -14.24 12.90 1.44
C PRO A 44 -13.53 12.94 0.08
N ASN A 45 -12.44 13.70 -0.05
CA ASN A 45 -11.62 13.79 -1.26
C ASN A 45 -10.42 12.81 -1.26
N LEU A 46 -10.19 12.09 -0.17
CA LEU A 46 -9.07 11.14 -0.07
C LEU A 46 -9.44 9.82 -0.76
N THR A 47 -8.62 9.40 -1.73
CA THR A 47 -8.84 8.12 -2.44
C THR A 47 -8.74 6.95 -1.47
N ARG A 48 -9.82 6.18 -1.30
CA ARG A 48 -9.84 4.96 -0.50
C ARG A 48 -9.55 3.77 -1.41
N VAL A 49 -8.62 2.91 -1.03
CA VAL A 49 -8.20 1.77 -1.84
C VAL A 49 -8.47 0.47 -1.08
N LEU A 50 -9.15 -0.49 -1.70
CA LEU A 50 -9.24 -1.85 -1.17
C LEU A 50 -7.86 -2.50 -1.20
N GLY A 51 -7.44 -3.07 -0.07
CA GLY A 51 -6.11 -3.65 0.14
C GLY A 51 -5.68 -4.60 -0.98
N GLY A 52 -4.42 -4.44 -1.41
CA GLY A 52 -3.88 -5.16 -2.57
C GLY A 52 -3.88 -6.68 -2.37
N ILE A 53 -4.51 -7.41 -3.29
CA ILE A 53 -4.71 -8.86 -3.16
C ILE A 53 -3.56 -9.70 -3.69
N SER A 54 -3.24 -10.79 -2.99
CA SER A 54 -2.18 -11.74 -3.31
C SER A 54 -2.58 -13.14 -2.83
N PRO A 55 -2.92 -14.10 -3.73
CA PRO A 55 -2.90 -13.99 -5.19
C PRO A 55 -3.93 -13.01 -5.74
N ILE A 56 -3.79 -12.67 -7.02
CA ILE A 56 -4.81 -11.94 -7.78
C ILE A 56 -6.03 -12.86 -7.94
N ASP A 57 -7.17 -12.44 -7.41
CA ASP A 57 -8.38 -13.24 -7.32
C ASP A 57 -9.66 -12.40 -7.60
N PRO A 58 -10.33 -12.60 -8.75
CA PRO A 58 -11.62 -11.97 -9.01
C PRO A 58 -12.74 -12.52 -8.12
N GLY A 59 -12.60 -13.72 -7.54
CA GLY A 59 -13.55 -14.30 -6.58
C GLY A 59 -13.67 -13.44 -5.33
N PHE A 60 -12.54 -13.10 -4.69
CA PHE A 60 -12.49 -12.14 -3.59
C PHE A 60 -13.13 -10.79 -3.94
N VAL A 61 -12.86 -10.22 -5.12
CA VAL A 61 -13.45 -8.92 -5.52
C VAL A 61 -14.97 -9.03 -5.70
N ASN A 62 -15.48 -10.15 -6.25
CA ASN A 62 -16.92 -10.42 -6.27
C ASN A 62 -17.50 -10.48 -4.85
N ARG A 63 -16.89 -11.20 -3.90
CA ARG A 63 -17.33 -11.25 -2.50
C ARG A 63 -17.39 -9.86 -1.86
N MET A 64 -16.36 -9.04 -2.08
CA MET A 64 -16.30 -7.67 -1.55
C MET A 64 -17.38 -6.76 -2.14
N ARG A 65 -17.73 -6.92 -3.42
CA ARG A 65 -18.88 -6.26 -4.04
C ARG A 65 -20.19 -6.73 -3.41
N ASP A 66 -20.37 -8.04 -3.29
CA ASP A 66 -21.63 -8.64 -2.81
C ASP A 66 -21.89 -8.33 -1.32
N TYR A 67 -20.85 -7.97 -0.56
CA TYR A 67 -20.94 -7.43 0.81
C TYR A 67 -20.95 -5.88 0.89
N GLY A 68 -21.00 -5.16 -0.24
CA GLY A 68 -21.10 -3.69 -0.29
C GLY A 68 -19.80 -2.93 -0.02
N VAL A 69 -18.64 -3.60 0.07
CA VAL A 69 -17.35 -2.95 0.37
C VAL A 69 -16.93 -2.00 -0.77
N LEU A 70 -17.27 -2.33 -2.02
CA LEU A 70 -16.94 -1.49 -3.18
C LEU A 70 -17.68 -0.15 -3.22
N ASP A 71 -18.72 0.05 -2.41
CA ASP A 71 -19.40 1.34 -2.23
C ASP A 71 -18.63 2.27 -1.27
N HIS A 72 -17.61 1.74 -0.59
CA HIS A 72 -16.80 2.44 0.41
C HIS A 72 -15.33 2.63 -0.01
N VAL A 73 -14.97 2.21 -1.22
CA VAL A 73 -13.65 2.42 -1.83
C VAL A 73 -13.74 3.00 -3.24
N ASP A 74 -12.69 3.69 -3.65
CA ASP A 74 -12.57 4.41 -4.91
C ASP A 74 -11.68 3.66 -5.92
N ALA A 75 -10.81 2.75 -5.44
CA ALA A 75 -9.97 1.87 -6.25
C ALA A 75 -9.82 0.47 -5.62
N VAL A 76 -9.46 -0.53 -6.43
CA VAL A 76 -9.08 -1.88 -6.01
C VAL A 76 -7.61 -2.09 -6.33
N ALA A 77 -6.87 -2.79 -5.47
CA ALA A 77 -5.45 -3.05 -5.72
C ALA A 77 -5.12 -4.54 -5.86
N VAL A 78 -4.02 -4.83 -6.56
CA VAL A 78 -3.49 -6.18 -6.80
C VAL A 78 -1.99 -6.21 -6.57
N HIS A 79 -1.48 -7.35 -6.10
CA HIS A 79 -0.04 -7.62 -5.96
C HIS A 79 0.41 -8.69 -6.95
N GLY A 80 1.69 -8.67 -7.34
CA GLY A 80 2.24 -9.71 -8.21
C GLY A 80 3.75 -9.89 -8.15
N PHE A 81 4.15 -11.13 -7.99
CA PHE A 81 5.52 -11.62 -7.85
C PHE A 81 5.70 -12.92 -8.68
N PRO A 82 5.54 -12.85 -10.02
CA PRO A 82 5.49 -14.02 -10.91
C PRO A 82 6.80 -14.80 -11.08
N LEU A 83 7.91 -14.31 -10.50
CA LEU A 83 9.19 -15.03 -10.47
C LEU A 83 9.50 -15.65 -9.10
N ASP A 84 8.61 -15.45 -8.11
CA ASP A 84 8.90 -15.72 -6.70
C ASP A 84 7.80 -16.51 -5.99
N TRP A 85 6.55 -16.06 -6.03
CA TRP A 85 5.45 -16.67 -5.25
C TRP A 85 4.16 -16.94 -6.04
N ASN A 86 3.93 -16.26 -7.17
CA ASN A 86 2.73 -16.53 -7.98
C ASN A 86 2.96 -17.61 -9.04
N LEU A 87 1.92 -18.40 -9.31
CA LEU A 87 1.96 -19.53 -10.24
C LEU A 87 1.50 -19.15 -11.67
N TRP A 88 1.96 -17.99 -12.15
CA TRP A 88 1.70 -17.48 -13.50
C TRP A 88 2.92 -16.72 -14.04
N GLN A 89 3.13 -16.72 -15.35
CA GLN A 89 4.29 -16.11 -16.00
C GLN A 89 4.16 -14.59 -16.06
N ILE A 90 5.28 -13.85 -15.95
CA ILE A 90 5.27 -12.38 -15.97
C ILE A 90 4.53 -11.76 -17.18
N HIS A 91 4.50 -12.45 -18.33
CA HIS A 91 3.77 -12.00 -19.53
C HIS A 91 2.24 -12.03 -19.40
N GLU A 92 1.71 -12.71 -18.38
CA GLU A 92 0.28 -12.76 -18.08
C GLU A 92 -0.22 -11.52 -17.31
N TRP A 93 0.65 -10.60 -16.87
CA TRP A 93 0.28 -9.37 -16.16
C TRP A 93 -0.94 -8.63 -16.76
N PRO A 94 -1.02 -8.38 -18.09
CA PRO A 94 -2.19 -7.74 -18.70
C PRO A 94 -3.47 -8.58 -18.57
N ALA A 95 -3.36 -9.92 -18.63
CA ALA A 95 -4.50 -10.82 -18.42
C ALA A 95 -4.95 -10.81 -16.96
N ARG A 96 -4.03 -10.83 -15.99
CA ARG A 96 -4.32 -10.75 -14.55
C ARG A 96 -5.03 -9.45 -14.16
N ILE A 97 -4.65 -8.32 -14.77
CA ILE A 97 -5.40 -7.06 -14.61
C ILE A 97 -6.79 -7.15 -15.25
N ASN A 98 -6.91 -7.74 -16.44
CA ASN A 98 -8.19 -7.90 -17.13
C ASN A 98 -9.18 -8.82 -16.39
N GLU A 99 -8.69 -9.84 -15.68
CA GLU A 99 -9.50 -10.69 -14.79
C GLU A 99 -10.21 -9.87 -13.70
N ILE A 100 -9.53 -8.87 -13.13
CA ILE A 100 -10.15 -7.95 -12.16
C ILE A 100 -11.03 -6.90 -12.85
N ARG A 101 -10.64 -6.35 -14.01
CA ARG A 101 -11.49 -5.43 -14.81
C ARG A 101 -12.83 -6.06 -15.21
N ALA A 102 -12.89 -7.39 -15.32
CA ALA A 102 -14.11 -8.11 -15.65
C ALA A 102 -15.15 -8.15 -14.52
N VAL A 103 -14.77 -7.82 -13.26
CA VAL A 103 -15.63 -7.94 -12.08
C VAL A 103 -15.84 -6.63 -11.31
N THR A 104 -15.12 -5.56 -11.67
CA THR A 104 -15.30 -4.20 -11.13
C THR A 104 -14.98 -3.12 -12.17
N ASP A 105 -15.71 -2.00 -12.08
CA ASP A 105 -15.49 -0.76 -12.83
C ASP A 105 -14.45 0.18 -12.17
N LYS A 106 -14.07 -0.12 -10.92
CA LYS A 106 -13.10 0.68 -10.15
C LYS A 106 -11.70 0.63 -10.80
N PRO A 107 -10.92 1.73 -10.78
CA PRO A 107 -9.52 1.70 -11.17
C PRO A 107 -8.71 0.64 -10.42
N ILE A 108 -7.86 -0.09 -11.14
CA ILE A 108 -7.04 -1.17 -10.58
C ILE A 108 -5.60 -0.70 -10.41
N TRP A 109 -5.10 -0.74 -9.19
CA TRP A 109 -3.75 -0.33 -8.83
C TRP A 109 -2.85 -1.56 -8.67
N VAL A 110 -1.61 -1.50 -9.16
CA VAL A 110 -0.58 -2.47 -8.78
C VAL A 110 0.14 -1.90 -7.56
N SER A 111 -0.35 -2.22 -6.36
CA SER A 111 0.17 -1.68 -5.11
C SER A 111 1.42 -2.38 -4.58
N GLU A 112 1.78 -3.50 -5.18
CA GLU A 112 3.03 -4.19 -4.89
C GLU A 112 3.41 -5.09 -6.07
N VAL A 113 4.58 -4.83 -6.66
CA VAL A 113 5.20 -5.73 -7.64
C VAL A 113 6.69 -5.74 -7.42
N GLY A 114 7.31 -6.91 -7.41
CA GLY A 114 8.73 -7.05 -7.17
C GLY A 114 9.27 -8.36 -7.69
N ILE A 115 10.59 -8.45 -7.79
CA ILE A 115 11.31 -9.65 -8.22
C ILE A 115 12.55 -9.82 -7.33
N SER A 116 12.70 -11.00 -6.76
CA SER A 116 13.80 -11.30 -5.84
C SER A 116 15.13 -11.50 -6.56
N THR A 117 16.21 -10.97 -5.99
CA THR A 117 17.59 -11.24 -6.44
C THR A 117 18.19 -12.52 -5.83
N PHE A 118 17.40 -13.35 -5.12
CA PHE A 118 17.91 -14.55 -4.43
C PHE A 118 18.72 -15.51 -5.32
N GLY A 119 18.34 -15.63 -6.61
CA GLY A 119 19.07 -16.46 -7.58
C GLY A 119 20.24 -15.74 -8.28
N ALA A 120 20.04 -14.46 -8.63
CA ALA A 120 21.01 -13.57 -9.28
C ALA A 120 20.46 -12.13 -9.29
N GLU A 121 21.32 -11.10 -9.27
CA GLU A 121 20.87 -9.69 -9.27
C GLU A 121 20.36 -9.24 -10.66
N GLU A 122 20.87 -9.84 -11.73
CA GLU A 122 20.49 -9.57 -13.13
C GLU A 122 19.03 -9.97 -13.44
N VAL A 123 18.48 -10.94 -12.70
CA VAL A 123 17.07 -11.37 -12.82
C VAL A 123 16.12 -10.22 -12.45
N GLN A 124 16.46 -9.45 -11.41
CA GLN A 124 15.69 -8.27 -11.03
C GLN A 124 15.83 -7.15 -12.07
N VAL A 125 16.99 -6.98 -12.71
CA VAL A 125 17.15 -6.03 -13.83
C VAL A 125 16.21 -6.38 -14.97
N TRP A 126 16.28 -7.61 -15.50
CA TRP A 126 15.39 -8.05 -16.58
C TRP A 126 13.91 -7.90 -16.19
N GLY A 127 13.58 -8.41 -15.01
CA GLY A 127 12.22 -8.47 -14.48
C GLY A 127 11.60 -7.09 -14.25
N LEU A 128 12.36 -6.14 -13.74
CA LEU A 128 11.92 -4.76 -13.52
C LEU A 128 11.59 -4.07 -14.85
N ASN A 129 12.49 -4.15 -15.84
CA ASN A 129 12.23 -3.54 -17.15
C ASN A 129 11.02 -4.18 -17.85
N ARG A 130 10.86 -5.51 -17.74
CA ARG A 130 9.70 -6.21 -18.31
C ARG A 130 8.39 -5.92 -17.56
N THR A 131 8.45 -5.70 -16.26
CA THR A 131 7.32 -5.24 -15.44
C THR A 131 6.88 -3.85 -15.87
N ALA A 132 7.82 -2.92 -16.04
CA ALA A 132 7.55 -1.56 -16.50
C ALA A 132 6.87 -1.56 -17.88
N GLU A 133 7.42 -2.32 -18.84
CA GLU A 133 6.86 -2.48 -20.19
C GLU A 133 5.40 -3.00 -20.20
N LEU A 134 5.08 -3.94 -19.30
CA LEU A 134 3.76 -4.59 -19.25
C LEU A 134 2.71 -3.80 -18.44
N LEU A 135 3.14 -2.94 -17.51
CA LEU A 135 2.25 -2.26 -16.56
C LEU A 135 2.08 -0.77 -16.80
N ILE A 136 3.08 -0.07 -17.33
CA ILE A 136 2.98 1.37 -17.61
C ILE A 136 1.91 1.59 -18.68
N GLY A 137 0.92 2.44 -18.37
CA GLY A 137 -0.27 2.65 -19.19
C GLY A 137 -1.39 1.61 -19.00
N GLN A 138 -1.17 0.53 -18.24
CA GLN A 138 -2.22 -0.41 -17.83
C GLN A 138 -2.81 -0.07 -16.45
N ALA A 139 -1.98 0.31 -15.48
CA ALA A 139 -2.42 0.70 -14.14
C ALA A 139 -2.04 2.17 -13.85
N PRO A 140 -2.93 2.98 -13.24
CA PRO A 140 -2.62 4.37 -12.87
C PRO A 140 -1.63 4.48 -11.71
N ARG A 141 -1.39 3.39 -10.96
CA ARG A 141 -0.39 3.29 -9.89
C ARG A 141 0.32 1.95 -9.96
N ILE A 142 1.65 1.99 -9.88
CA ILE A 142 2.55 0.84 -9.93
C ILE A 142 3.63 1.06 -8.88
N HIS A 143 3.63 0.26 -7.81
CA HIS A 143 4.58 0.39 -6.72
C HIS A 143 5.56 -0.78 -6.71
N TRP A 144 6.84 -0.50 -6.95
CA TRP A 144 7.89 -1.51 -6.90
C TRP A 144 8.27 -1.86 -5.46
N TYR A 145 8.20 -3.13 -5.10
CA TYR A 145 8.64 -3.67 -3.81
C TYR A 145 10.03 -4.31 -3.96
N SER A 146 11.08 -3.83 -3.31
CA SER A 146 11.15 -2.73 -2.31
C SER A 146 12.34 -1.80 -2.56
N LEU A 147 12.53 -0.78 -1.72
CA LEU A 147 13.75 0.02 -1.75
C LEU A 147 14.92 -0.76 -1.13
N TYR A 148 14.76 -1.26 0.10
CA TYR A 148 15.78 -2.04 0.80
C TYR A 148 15.39 -3.52 0.86
N ASP A 149 16.41 -4.37 0.80
CA ASP A 149 16.31 -5.74 1.29
C ASP A 149 15.86 -5.76 2.76
N LEU A 150 15.06 -6.76 3.10
CA LEU A 150 14.69 -7.04 4.49
C LEU A 150 15.93 -7.56 5.22
N PRO A 151 16.31 -6.99 6.39
CA PRO A 151 17.44 -7.49 7.15
C PRO A 151 17.25 -8.96 7.56
N ARG A 152 18.27 -9.80 7.40
CA ARG A 152 18.13 -11.25 7.72
C ARG A 152 17.85 -11.54 9.20
N GLU A 153 18.26 -10.62 10.08
CA GLU A 153 17.97 -10.68 11.51
C GLU A 153 16.51 -10.32 11.83
N TRP A 154 15.84 -9.57 10.95
CA TRP A 154 14.42 -9.29 11.08
C TRP A 154 13.67 -10.48 10.52
N GLY A 155 12.81 -11.11 11.32
CA GLY A 155 11.96 -12.19 10.82
C GLY A 155 11.08 -11.68 9.68
N ALA A 156 10.99 -12.43 8.58
CA ALA A 156 9.88 -12.25 7.64
C ALA A 156 8.60 -12.58 8.40
N THR A 157 7.86 -11.55 8.82
CA THR A 157 6.93 -11.54 9.97
C THR A 157 5.76 -12.53 9.89
N THR A 158 5.62 -13.23 8.78
CA THR A 158 4.40 -13.91 8.34
C THR A 158 4.62 -15.34 7.82
N ARG A 159 5.85 -15.89 7.87
CA ARG A 159 6.27 -17.03 7.03
C ARG A 159 7.03 -18.13 7.81
N HIS A 160 6.74 -19.40 7.52
CA HIS A 160 7.33 -20.55 8.24
C HIS A 160 8.60 -21.06 7.55
N ARG A 161 9.78 -20.69 8.08
CA ARG A 161 11.13 -21.00 7.57
C ARG A 161 11.28 -22.31 6.79
N GLU A 162 11.02 -23.45 7.45
CA GLU A 162 11.31 -24.77 6.89
C GLU A 162 10.21 -25.28 5.94
N ALA A 163 8.98 -24.80 6.08
CA ALA A 163 7.83 -25.26 5.29
C ALA A 163 7.77 -24.65 3.87
N GLU A 164 8.44 -23.52 3.64
CA GLU A 164 8.40 -22.78 2.37
C GLU A 164 9.66 -22.96 1.50
N GLY A 165 10.66 -23.71 1.97
CA GLY A 165 11.89 -23.99 1.22
C GLY A 165 12.61 -22.72 0.75
N SER A 166 13.00 -22.68 -0.54
CA SER A 166 13.69 -21.51 -1.11
C SER A 166 12.83 -20.25 -1.16
N SER A 167 11.49 -20.38 -1.15
CA SER A 167 10.57 -19.23 -1.21
C SER A 167 10.60 -18.35 0.04
N TYR A 168 10.99 -18.91 1.20
CA TYR A 168 11.24 -18.12 2.42
C TYR A 168 12.42 -17.15 2.23
N TYR A 169 13.50 -17.59 1.57
CA TYR A 169 14.71 -16.77 1.44
C TYR A 169 14.52 -15.60 0.46
N ARG A 170 13.60 -15.71 -0.51
CA ARG A 170 13.32 -14.66 -1.50
C ARG A 170 12.92 -13.32 -0.88
N HIS A 171 12.25 -13.34 0.27
CA HIS A 171 11.82 -12.15 1.03
C HIS A 171 12.98 -11.21 1.40
N PHE A 172 14.19 -11.75 1.60
CA PHE A 172 15.38 -10.98 2.01
C PHE A 172 16.14 -10.34 0.84
N TYR A 173 15.64 -10.44 -0.39
CA TYR A 173 16.35 -10.02 -1.61
C TYR A 173 15.49 -9.20 -2.59
N MET A 174 14.41 -8.57 -2.10
CA MET A 174 13.45 -7.80 -2.91
C MET A 174 13.87 -6.35 -3.18
N GLY A 175 14.83 -5.82 -2.43
CA GLY A 175 15.24 -4.42 -2.53
C GLY A 175 15.98 -4.08 -3.82
N LEU A 176 15.88 -2.82 -4.23
CA LEU A 176 16.81 -2.18 -5.18
C LEU A 176 18.18 -1.89 -4.53
N LEU A 177 18.19 -1.76 -3.21
CA LEU A 177 19.36 -1.66 -2.35
C LEU A 177 19.49 -2.94 -1.51
N ARG A 178 20.72 -3.30 -1.17
CA ARG A 178 21.00 -4.37 -0.20
C ARG A 178 20.71 -3.91 1.22
N GLU A 179 20.81 -4.83 2.18
CA GLU A 179 20.59 -4.58 3.62
C GLU A 179 21.44 -3.41 4.15
N ASP A 180 22.68 -3.27 3.65
CA ASP A 180 23.64 -2.20 3.98
C ASP A 180 23.42 -0.88 3.21
N GLY A 181 22.37 -0.78 2.40
CA GLY A 181 22.08 0.39 1.56
C GLY A 181 22.94 0.52 0.29
N SER A 182 23.82 -0.44 0.01
CA SER A 182 24.55 -0.47 -1.27
C SER A 182 23.60 -0.78 -2.44
N PRO A 183 23.73 -0.09 -3.59
CA PRO A 183 22.81 -0.31 -4.71
C PRO A 183 23.06 -1.63 -5.42
N LYS A 184 21.98 -2.28 -5.85
CA LYS A 184 21.99 -3.36 -6.84
C LYS A 184 21.88 -2.78 -8.26
N PRO A 185 22.27 -3.52 -9.31
CA PRO A 185 22.13 -3.09 -10.71
C PRO A 185 20.71 -2.63 -11.11
N ALA A 186 19.67 -3.17 -10.46
CA ALA A 186 18.28 -2.78 -10.72
C ALA A 186 17.96 -1.33 -10.31
N ALA A 187 18.69 -0.73 -9.36
CA ALA A 187 18.45 0.65 -8.91
C ALA A 187 18.63 1.67 -10.05
N GLU A 188 19.67 1.51 -10.86
CA GLU A 188 19.90 2.35 -12.04
C GLU A 188 18.86 2.14 -13.14
N HIS A 189 18.25 0.95 -13.20
CA HIS A 189 17.15 0.67 -14.12
C HIS A 189 15.82 1.23 -13.63
N PHE A 190 15.52 1.15 -12.33
CA PHE A 190 14.33 1.76 -11.75
C PHE A 190 14.24 3.27 -12.06
N ALA A 191 15.36 3.99 -11.92
CA ALA A 191 15.42 5.42 -12.20
C ALA A 191 15.06 5.81 -13.65
N LYS A 192 15.07 4.87 -14.60
CA LYS A 192 14.65 5.07 -16.01
C LYS A 192 13.13 5.02 -16.19
N HIS A 193 12.41 4.45 -15.22
CA HIS A 193 10.95 4.27 -15.22
C HIS A 193 10.23 5.20 -14.24
N ALA A 194 10.97 5.88 -13.36
CA ALA A 194 10.44 7.01 -12.59
C ALA A 194 10.18 8.21 -13.54
N PRO A 195 9.11 8.99 -13.35
CA PRO A 195 8.12 8.93 -12.27
C PRO A 195 6.91 8.04 -12.56
N ALA A 196 6.91 7.23 -13.62
CA ALA A 196 5.76 6.38 -13.97
C ALA A 196 5.57 5.22 -12.97
N MET A 197 6.66 4.70 -12.40
CA MET A 197 6.64 3.76 -11.27
C MET A 197 7.05 4.44 -9.96
N GLY A 198 6.33 4.13 -8.89
CA GLY A 198 6.64 4.48 -7.51
C GLY A 198 7.25 3.30 -6.76
N LEU A 199 7.43 3.45 -5.44
CA LEU A 199 7.95 2.39 -4.56
C LEU A 199 6.91 1.93 -3.54
N CYS A 200 7.01 0.68 -3.12
CA CYS A 200 6.43 0.17 -1.88
C CYS A 200 7.59 -0.05 -0.88
N GLN A 201 7.61 0.69 0.22
CA GLN A 201 8.58 0.49 1.30
C GLN A 201 7.86 0.63 2.64
N TRP A 202 7.81 -0.46 3.39
CA TRP A 202 7.38 -0.42 4.78
C TRP A 202 8.54 0.06 5.66
N PHE A 203 8.28 1.03 6.55
CA PHE A 203 9.22 1.44 7.59
C PHE A 203 8.78 0.83 8.92
N HIS A 204 9.62 -0.03 9.50
CA HIS A 204 9.35 -0.60 10.81
C HIS A 204 9.40 0.47 11.90
N TYR A 205 8.84 0.17 13.08
CA TYR A 205 8.84 1.09 14.19
C TYR A 205 10.27 1.51 14.57
N HIS A 206 10.56 2.82 14.53
CA HIS A 206 11.91 3.39 14.69
C HIS A 206 12.95 2.87 13.68
N ASP A 207 12.57 2.60 12.42
CA ASP A 207 13.51 2.23 11.36
C ASP A 207 14.54 3.37 11.13
N HIS A 208 15.79 3.09 11.51
CA HIS A 208 16.90 4.03 11.44
C HIS A 208 17.26 4.45 10.00
N ARG A 209 16.82 3.69 9.00
CA ARG A 209 17.11 3.94 7.58
C ARG A 209 16.23 5.01 6.95
N LEU A 210 15.27 5.59 7.68
CA LEU A 210 14.26 6.51 7.15
C LEU A 210 14.86 7.70 6.36
N ASP A 211 15.89 8.37 6.88
CA ASP A 211 16.48 9.53 6.20
C ASP A 211 17.27 9.14 4.94
N ASP A 212 18.06 8.08 5.02
CA ASP A 212 18.80 7.53 3.88
C ASP A 212 17.85 7.01 2.79
N ALA A 213 16.73 6.40 3.19
CA ALA A 213 15.65 6.00 2.30
C ALA A 213 15.05 7.21 1.57
N VAL A 214 14.75 8.30 2.27
CA VAL A 214 14.25 9.54 1.66
C VAL A 214 15.26 10.11 0.65
N ALA A 215 16.55 10.10 0.99
CA ALA A 215 17.61 10.54 0.09
C ALA A 215 17.71 9.66 -1.18
N TRP A 216 17.64 8.33 -1.02
CA TRP A 216 17.62 7.38 -2.13
C TRP A 216 16.39 7.50 -3.01
N MET A 217 15.19 7.63 -2.44
CA MET A 217 13.95 7.80 -3.20
C MET A 217 13.99 9.08 -4.05
N LYS A 218 14.48 10.19 -3.49
CA LYS A 218 14.72 11.44 -4.23
C LYS A 218 15.75 11.25 -5.35
N ARG A 219 16.86 10.55 -5.09
CA ARG A 219 17.89 10.22 -6.09
C ARG A 219 17.36 9.35 -7.24
N LEU A 220 16.44 8.45 -6.95
CA LEU A 220 15.78 7.57 -7.93
C LEU A 220 14.64 8.25 -8.71
N GLY A 221 14.33 9.52 -8.43
CA GLY A 221 13.25 10.26 -9.10
C GLY A 221 11.83 9.87 -8.66
N VAL A 222 11.70 9.18 -7.53
CA VAL A 222 10.41 8.71 -6.99
C VAL A 222 9.53 9.89 -6.62
N THR A 223 8.31 9.92 -7.17
CA THR A 223 7.30 10.96 -6.86
C THR A 223 6.16 10.45 -5.99
N TYR A 224 5.88 9.15 -6.02
CA TYR A 224 4.84 8.51 -5.20
C TYR A 224 5.34 7.24 -4.51
N LEU A 225 4.86 7.03 -3.28
CA LEU A 225 5.32 6.00 -2.36
C LEU A 225 4.11 5.36 -1.67
N ARG A 226 4.14 4.03 -1.58
CA ARG A 226 3.30 3.27 -0.66
C ARG A 226 4.11 2.89 0.58
N THR A 227 3.57 3.22 1.74
CA THR A 227 4.05 2.80 3.07
C THR A 227 2.82 2.47 3.93
N GLY A 228 2.94 2.41 5.25
CA GLY A 228 1.78 2.29 6.13
C GLY A 228 1.99 2.75 7.56
N LEU A 229 0.87 2.83 8.27
CA LEU A 229 0.77 3.13 9.69
C LEU A 229 0.06 1.96 10.37
N SER A 230 0.72 1.35 11.34
CA SER A 230 0.25 0.12 11.98
C SER A 230 -0.59 0.44 13.22
N TRP A 231 -1.84 -0.02 13.25
CA TRP A 231 -2.74 0.02 14.40
C TRP A 231 -2.17 -0.79 15.56
N ALA A 232 -1.57 -1.96 15.32
CA ALA A 232 -0.80 -2.68 16.33
C ALA A 232 0.35 -1.83 16.91
N ASP A 233 1.07 -1.07 16.07
CA ASP A 233 2.14 -0.19 16.55
C ASP A 233 1.61 1.08 17.24
N SER A 234 0.34 1.46 17.04
CA SER A 234 -0.26 2.62 17.73
C SER A 234 -0.40 2.43 19.24
N PHE A 235 -0.25 1.18 19.73
CA PHE A 235 -0.19 0.84 21.15
C PHE A 235 1.24 0.80 21.72
N ARG A 236 2.28 1.09 20.91
CA ARG A 236 3.65 1.21 21.41
C ARG A 236 3.88 2.56 22.12
N PRO A 237 4.83 2.63 23.07
CA PRO A 237 5.23 3.90 23.67
C PRO A 237 5.70 4.90 22.60
N ASN A 238 5.14 6.11 22.63
CA ASN A 238 5.42 7.23 21.73
C ASN A 238 5.05 7.01 20.24
N ALA A 239 4.04 6.16 19.96
CA ALA A 239 3.69 5.82 18.58
C ALA A 239 3.36 7.00 17.67
N LEU A 240 2.68 8.03 18.19
CA LEU A 240 2.37 9.24 17.43
C LEU A 240 3.63 10.04 17.08
N ASP A 241 4.63 10.10 17.96
CA ASP A 241 5.89 10.80 17.68
C ASP A 241 6.65 10.13 16.52
N TRP A 242 6.62 8.79 16.46
CA TRP A 242 7.17 8.03 15.34
C TRP A 242 6.38 8.25 14.05
N PHE A 243 5.04 8.20 14.11
CA PHE A 243 4.19 8.42 12.93
C PHE A 243 4.34 9.84 12.38
N ASP A 244 4.40 10.85 13.25
CA ASP A 244 4.68 12.25 12.89
C ASP A 244 6.02 12.37 12.19
N ARG A 245 7.07 11.79 12.79
CA ARG A 245 8.42 11.79 12.22
C ARG A 245 8.46 11.12 10.85
N GLN A 246 7.75 10.01 10.66
CA GLN A 246 7.68 9.32 9.38
C GLN A 246 6.96 10.17 8.32
N MET A 247 5.77 10.70 8.65
CA MET A 247 4.98 11.49 7.70
C MET A 247 5.66 12.81 7.33
N GLU A 248 6.37 13.44 8.27
CA GLU A 248 7.19 14.64 8.03
C GLU A 248 8.39 14.35 7.12
N ALA A 249 9.14 13.26 7.37
CA ALA A 249 10.26 12.87 6.51
C ALA A 249 9.80 12.53 5.06
N LEU A 250 8.60 11.99 4.91
CA LEU A 250 8.00 11.60 3.63
C LEU A 250 7.16 12.70 2.97
N ARG A 251 7.06 13.90 3.56
CA ARG A 251 6.12 14.96 3.13
C ARG A 251 6.22 15.36 1.65
N ASP A 252 7.42 15.24 1.06
CA ASP A 252 7.74 15.60 -0.32
C ASP A 252 7.26 14.57 -1.37
N PHE A 253 6.81 13.38 -0.94
CA PHE A 253 6.25 12.35 -1.83
C PHE A 253 4.72 12.33 -1.79
N ASN A 254 4.08 11.86 -2.86
CA ASN A 254 2.67 11.51 -2.86
C ASN A 254 2.48 10.13 -2.19
N ILE A 255 1.89 10.09 -1.00
CA ILE A 255 1.84 8.88 -0.16
C ILE A 255 0.51 8.15 -0.30
N THR A 256 0.57 6.87 -0.64
CA THR A 256 -0.51 5.91 -0.34
C THR A 256 -0.22 5.27 1.01
N VAL A 257 -0.98 5.65 2.05
CA VAL A 257 -0.82 5.08 3.39
C VAL A 257 -1.64 3.80 3.52
N THR A 258 -1.02 2.69 3.89
CA THR A 258 -1.72 1.42 4.18
C THR A 258 -2.02 1.35 5.67
N PHE A 259 -3.28 1.09 6.03
CA PHE A 259 -3.70 0.80 7.40
C PHE A 259 -3.88 -0.71 7.58
N CYS A 260 -3.05 -1.30 8.43
CA CYS A 260 -3.11 -2.64 9.04
C CYS A 260 -2.50 -2.45 10.46
N PHE A 261 -1.96 -3.41 11.19
CA PHE A 261 -2.47 -4.75 11.48
C PHE A 261 -3.24 -4.72 12.81
N THR A 262 -3.95 -5.79 13.15
CA THR A 262 -4.70 -5.87 14.43
C THR A 262 -3.73 -5.92 15.63
N PRO A 263 -3.87 -5.06 16.66
CA PRO A 263 -3.16 -5.26 17.93
C PRO A 263 -3.62 -6.57 18.57
N GLU A 264 -2.69 -7.40 19.08
CA GLU A 264 -3.01 -8.75 19.59
C GLU A 264 -4.19 -8.77 20.57
N HIS A 265 -4.21 -7.83 21.53
CA HIS A 265 -5.27 -7.71 22.55
C HIS A 265 -6.63 -7.17 22.02
N ARG A 266 -6.71 -6.79 20.73
CA ARG A 266 -7.94 -6.36 20.03
C ARG A 266 -8.40 -7.36 18.97
N GLY A 267 -7.65 -8.44 18.70
CA GLY A 267 -8.05 -9.51 17.80
C GLY A 267 -8.96 -10.56 18.47
N ILE A 268 -9.78 -11.24 17.68
CA ILE A 268 -10.50 -12.46 18.10
C ILE A 268 -9.52 -13.51 18.61
N ALA A 269 -8.40 -13.69 17.92
CA ALA A 269 -7.20 -14.37 18.41
C ALA A 269 -6.07 -13.35 18.69
N PRO A 270 -5.13 -13.64 19.60
CA PRO A 270 -4.00 -12.75 19.92
C PRO A 270 -2.92 -12.78 18.82
N HIS A 271 -3.28 -12.31 17.62
CA HIS A 271 -2.40 -12.33 16.45
C HIS A 271 -2.70 -11.17 15.50
N HIS A 272 -1.68 -10.68 14.80
CA HIS A 272 -1.77 -9.49 13.96
C HIS A 272 -2.65 -9.66 12.70
N THR A 273 -2.85 -10.90 12.25
CA THR A 273 -3.76 -11.29 11.15
C THR A 273 -5.19 -11.54 11.60
N SER A 274 -5.47 -11.54 12.92
CA SER A 274 -6.82 -11.81 13.42
C SER A 274 -7.77 -10.68 12.99
N PRO A 275 -9.02 -11.00 12.61
CA PRO A 275 -10.09 -10.01 12.59
C PRO A 275 -10.20 -9.29 13.94
N PRO A 276 -10.56 -8.00 13.96
CA PRO A 276 -10.77 -7.26 15.20
C PRO A 276 -12.03 -7.75 15.92
N GLN A 277 -12.00 -7.70 17.26
CA GLN A 277 -13.18 -7.91 18.10
C GLN A 277 -14.26 -6.85 17.86
N VAL A 278 -13.83 -5.62 17.54
CA VAL A 278 -14.69 -4.46 17.31
C VAL A 278 -14.20 -3.73 16.05
N PRO A 279 -14.82 -3.95 14.87
CA PRO A 279 -14.43 -3.32 13.61
C PRO A 279 -14.36 -1.78 13.65
N GLN A 280 -15.15 -1.15 14.51
CA GLN A 280 -15.22 0.30 14.67
C GLN A 280 -13.93 0.90 15.28
N GLU A 281 -13.12 0.14 15.99
CA GLU A 281 -11.86 0.67 16.56
C GLU A 281 -10.75 0.78 15.52
N PHE A 282 -10.69 -0.17 14.57
CA PHE A 282 -9.85 -0.02 13.39
C PHE A 282 -10.32 1.16 12.52
N ALA A 283 -11.64 1.38 12.45
CA ALA A 283 -12.20 2.53 11.76
C ALA A 283 -11.86 3.87 12.43
N GLU A 284 -11.91 3.98 13.77
CA GLU A 284 -11.45 5.17 14.49
C GLU A 284 -9.94 5.35 14.39
N PHE A 285 -9.14 4.28 14.38
CA PHE A 285 -7.71 4.39 14.07
C PHE A 285 -7.49 5.02 12.69
N CYS A 286 -8.12 4.47 11.64
CA CYS A 286 -8.07 5.04 10.29
C CYS A 286 -8.50 6.52 10.26
N ALA A 287 -9.61 6.86 10.92
CA ALA A 287 -10.09 8.24 11.02
C ALA A 287 -9.08 9.16 11.72
N SER A 288 -8.56 8.76 12.88
CA SER A 288 -7.59 9.55 13.64
C SER A 288 -6.30 9.82 12.86
N MET A 289 -5.82 8.86 12.06
CA MET A 289 -4.64 9.02 11.21
C MET A 289 -4.94 9.94 10.01
N VAL A 290 -6.11 9.80 9.36
CA VAL A 290 -6.52 10.71 8.28
C VAL A 290 -6.72 12.13 8.78
N ARG A 291 -7.42 12.32 9.90
CA ARG A 291 -7.60 13.61 10.58
C ARG A 291 -6.28 14.31 10.89
N ARG A 292 -5.23 13.54 11.20
CA ARG A 292 -3.90 14.05 11.56
C ARG A 292 -3.02 14.36 10.36
N TYR A 293 -2.98 13.49 9.35
CA TYR A 293 -1.99 13.55 8.26
C TYR A 293 -2.57 13.85 6.87
N ALA A 294 -3.89 13.79 6.73
CA ALA A 294 -4.63 14.04 5.50
C ALA A 294 -6.01 14.68 5.77
N PRO A 295 -6.15 15.71 6.64
CA PRO A 295 -7.45 16.26 6.99
C PRO A 295 -8.17 16.80 5.74
N GLY A 296 -9.48 16.58 5.66
CA GLY A 296 -10.30 17.20 4.64
C GLY A 296 -10.21 18.72 4.74
N THR A 297 -9.97 19.39 3.62
CA THR A 297 -10.17 20.84 3.56
C THR A 297 -11.64 21.12 3.76
N ALA A 298 -11.99 21.81 4.84
CA ALA A 298 -13.34 22.29 5.05
C ALA A 298 -13.77 23.08 3.81
N ALA A 299 -14.94 22.74 3.24
CA ALA A 299 -15.50 23.46 2.11
C ALA A 299 -15.53 24.96 2.46
N GLY A 300 -14.75 25.75 1.72
CA GLY A 300 -14.33 27.06 2.19
C GLY A 300 -15.52 27.93 2.58
N THR A 301 -15.43 28.56 3.76
CA THR A 301 -16.27 29.72 4.10
C THR A 301 -16.19 30.70 2.93
N GLY A 302 -17.31 30.90 2.24
CA GLY A 302 -17.31 31.48 0.91
C GLY A 302 -16.57 32.81 0.85
N VAL A 303 -15.54 32.88 0.01
CA VAL A 303 -15.02 34.16 -0.47
C VAL A 303 -16.15 34.81 -1.25
N ALA A 304 -16.78 35.82 -0.66
CA ALA A 304 -17.87 36.54 -1.29
C ALA A 304 -17.42 37.06 -2.66
N ALA A 305 -18.24 36.82 -3.69
CA ALA A 305 -17.95 37.33 -5.02
C ALA A 305 -17.80 38.86 -4.97
N PRO A 306 -16.76 39.44 -5.59
CA PRO A 306 -16.61 40.88 -5.62
C PRO A 306 -17.80 41.50 -6.36
N ALA A 307 -18.41 42.53 -5.76
CA ALA A 307 -19.52 43.24 -6.37
C ALA A 307 -19.11 43.85 -7.72
N PRO A 308 -20.00 43.87 -8.73
CA PRO A 308 -19.69 44.44 -10.04
C PRO A 308 -19.40 45.93 -9.92
N GLY A 309 -18.15 46.31 -10.23
CA GLY A 309 -17.70 47.70 -10.21
C GLY A 309 -18.41 48.54 -11.28
N LEU A 310 -18.85 49.73 -10.90
CA LEU A 310 -19.45 50.73 -11.80
C LEU A 310 -18.46 51.12 -12.91
N VAL A 311 -18.87 50.95 -14.16
CA VAL A 311 -18.15 51.48 -15.32
C VAL A 311 -18.38 52.99 -15.39
N THR A 312 -17.40 53.79 -14.97
CA THR A 312 -17.39 55.24 -15.22
C THR A 312 -16.99 55.52 -16.66
N SER A 313 -17.96 55.94 -17.47
CA SER A 313 -17.71 56.46 -18.82
C SER A 313 -17.10 57.86 -18.76
N ALA A 314 -15.92 58.07 -19.35
CA ALA A 314 -15.43 59.39 -19.72
C ALA A 314 -14.50 59.28 -20.95
N LEU A 315 -14.90 60.03 -21.99
CA LEU A 315 -14.19 60.58 -23.15
C LEU A 315 -12.68 60.26 -23.31
#